data_AF-A0A3L7S003-F1
#
_entry.id   AF-A0A3L7S003-F1
#
_cell.length_a   1.000
_cell.length_b   1.000
_cell.length_c   1.000
_cell.angle_alpha   90.00
_cell.angle_beta   90.00
_cell.angle_gamma   90.00
#
_symmetry.space_group_name_H-M   'P 1'
#
loop_
_entity.id
_entity.type
_entity.pdbx_description
1 polymer ?
#
loop_
_entity_poly.entity_id
_entity_poly.type
_entity_poly.pdbx_seq_one_letter_code
_entity_poly.pdbx_strand_id
1 'polypeptide(L)'
;MRLGTVLTPISDENLQLAAQCGVTDVVHRYPGPDAAVLKKAQERIASFGLQLSVVEGYLPIENIKLGVDDGTEVAAMKTLIRQMADLDIRLLCYNFMAGTDW
;
A
#
# COMPACT_ATOMS: atom_id res chain seq x y z
N MET A 1 -2.49 13.43 -16.62
CA MET A 1 -3.25 13.22 -15.37
C MET A 1 -3.03 11.79 -14.93
N ARG A 2 -2.80 11.53 -13.63
CA ARG A 2 -2.71 10.17 -13.07
C ARG A 2 -3.99 9.88 -12.30
N LEU A 3 -4.66 8.79 -12.62
CA LEU A 3 -5.85 8.33 -11.91
C LEU A 3 -5.47 7.13 -11.05
N GLY A 4 -5.51 7.32 -9.74
CA GLY A 4 -5.22 6.30 -8.73
C GLY A 4 -6.49 5.68 -8.16
N THR A 5 -6.48 4.38 -7.88
CA THR A 5 -7.61 3.70 -7.24
C THR A 5 -7.17 2.70 -6.17
N VAL A 6 -7.98 2.54 -5.14
CA VAL A 6 -7.91 1.44 -4.18
C VAL A 6 -8.91 0.37 -4.63
N LEU A 7 -8.44 -0.87 -4.84
CA LEU A 7 -9.30 -1.99 -5.23
C LEU A 7 -9.51 -2.94 -4.05
N THR A 8 -10.77 -3.21 -3.69
CA THR A 8 -11.13 -4.13 -2.61
C THR A 8 -12.18 -5.14 -3.12
N PRO A 9 -11.79 -6.37 -3.47
CA PRO A 9 -10.42 -6.92 -3.48
C PRO A 9 -9.59 -6.46 -4.68
N ILE A 10 -8.27 -6.64 -4.61
CA ILE A 10 -7.37 -6.49 -5.76
C ILE A 10 -7.42 -7.77 -6.62
N SER A 11 -8.54 -7.97 -7.33
CA SER A 11 -8.77 -9.12 -8.23
C SER A 11 -8.33 -8.80 -9.67
N ASP A 12 -8.12 -9.84 -10.49
CA ASP A 12 -7.79 -9.66 -11.91
C ASP A 12 -8.93 -8.97 -12.66
N GLU A 13 -10.17 -9.32 -12.32
CA GLU A 13 -11.37 -8.64 -12.81
C GLU A 13 -11.35 -7.14 -12.48
N ASN A 14 -11.09 -6.77 -11.22
CA ASN A 14 -11.07 -5.37 -10.82
C ASN A 14 -9.90 -4.59 -11.43
N LEU A 15 -8.73 -5.22 -11.62
CA LEU A 15 -7.60 -4.62 -12.32
C LEU A 15 -7.93 -4.37 -13.80
N GLN A 16 -8.56 -5.34 -14.45
CA GLN A 16 -8.99 -5.22 -15.84
C GLN A 16 -10.03 -4.10 -16.01
N LEU A 17 -11.01 -4.01 -15.11
CA LEU A 17 -12.03 -2.96 -15.12
C LEU A 17 -11.41 -1.58 -14.84
N ALA A 18 -10.50 -1.48 -13.86
CA ALA A 18 -9.80 -0.23 -13.56
C ALA A 18 -9.05 0.32 -14.79
N ALA A 19 -8.32 -0.55 -15.50
CA ALA A 19 -7.63 -0.17 -16.73
C ALA A 19 -8.61 0.35 -17.81
N GLN A 20 -9.78 -0.28 -17.95
CA GLN A 20 -10.83 0.18 -18.89
C GLN A 20 -11.43 1.54 -18.50
N CYS A 21 -11.46 1.88 -17.21
CA CYS A 21 -11.89 3.18 -16.71
C CYS A 21 -10.81 4.28 -16.84
N GLY A 22 -9.64 3.97 -17.41
CA GLY A 22 -8.54 4.92 -17.58
C GLY A 22 -7.72 5.15 -16.31
N VAL A 23 -7.84 4.28 -15.30
CA VAL A 23 -6.93 4.24 -14.15
C VAL A 23 -5.53 3.90 -14.64
N THR A 24 -4.53 4.57 -14.07
CA THR A 24 -3.11 4.30 -14.36
C THR A 24 -2.37 3.77 -13.13
N ASP A 25 -2.89 4.06 -11.95
CA ASP A 25 -2.21 3.88 -10.67
C ASP A 25 -3.09 3.07 -9.70
N VAL A 26 -2.48 2.14 -8.98
CA VAL A 26 -3.15 1.30 -7.97
C VAL A 26 -2.50 1.52 -6.62
N VAL A 27 -3.36 1.72 -5.62
CA VAL A 27 -3.01 1.86 -4.21
C VAL A 27 -3.09 0.49 -3.55
N HIS A 28 -2.01 0.05 -2.91
CA HIS A 28 -1.97 -1.20 -2.16
C HIS A 28 -2.10 -0.93 -0.67
N ARG A 29 -2.79 -1.80 0.07
CA ARG A 29 -2.85 -1.74 1.54
C ARG A 29 -1.50 -2.16 2.16
N TYR A 30 -1.25 -1.87 3.43
CA TYR A 30 -0.04 -2.36 4.09
C TYR A 30 0.13 -3.88 3.87
N PRO A 31 1.24 -4.34 3.25
CA PRO A 31 1.41 -5.75 2.85
C PRO A 31 1.84 -6.67 4.00
N GLY A 32 2.03 -6.15 5.22
CA GLY A 32 2.69 -6.88 6.29
C GLY A 32 4.22 -6.87 6.14
N PRO A 33 4.93 -7.70 6.91
CA PRO A 33 6.39 -7.68 6.96
C PRO A 33 7.08 -8.34 5.76
N ASP A 34 6.37 -9.16 4.98
CA ASP A 34 6.95 -9.90 3.84
C ASP A 34 7.05 -9.02 2.58
N ALA A 35 8.27 -8.65 2.20
CA ALA A 35 8.56 -7.87 1.00
C ALA A 35 8.07 -8.55 -0.29
N ALA A 36 7.99 -9.89 -0.31
CA ALA A 36 7.54 -10.63 -1.49
C ALA A 36 6.06 -10.36 -1.81
N VAL A 37 5.24 -9.98 -0.82
CA VAL A 37 3.83 -9.64 -1.03
C VAL A 37 3.72 -8.40 -1.92
N LEU A 38 4.45 -7.34 -1.60
CA LEU A 38 4.41 -6.08 -2.36
C LEU A 38 4.99 -6.25 -3.76
N LYS A 39 6.06 -7.04 -3.90
CA LYS A 39 6.66 -7.38 -5.20
C LYS A 39 5.70 -8.17 -6.10
N LYS A 40 5.07 -9.23 -5.58
CA LYS A 40 4.07 -10.02 -6.33
C LYS A 40 2.88 -9.16 -6.74
N ALA A 41 2.44 -8.27 -5.87
CA ALA A 41 1.38 -7.32 -6.20
C ALA A 41 1.81 -6.36 -7.33
N GLN A 42 3.03 -5.81 -7.27
CA GLN A 42 3.57 -4.95 -8.33
C GLN A 42 3.62 -5.67 -9.68
N GLU A 43 4.15 -6.90 -9.72
CA GLU A 43 4.23 -7.71 -10.94
C GLU A 43 2.84 -8.00 -11.52
N ARG A 44 1.88 -8.37 -10.67
CA ARG A 44 0.49 -8.63 -11.08
C ARG A 44 -0.21 -7.36 -11.58
N ILE A 45 -0.05 -6.23 -10.91
CA ILE A 45 -0.66 -4.96 -11.34
C ILE A 45 -0.07 -4.53 -12.70
N ALA A 46 1.25 -4.68 -12.86
CA ALA A 46 1.95 -4.38 -14.10
C ALA A 46 1.46 -5.23 -15.29
N SER A 47 1.04 -6.48 -15.07
CA SER A 47 0.50 -7.32 -16.16
C SER A 47 -0.83 -6.82 -16.74
N PHE A 48 -1.53 -5.90 -16.07
CA PHE A 48 -2.73 -5.22 -16.58
C PHE A 48 -2.42 -3.82 -17.15
N GLY A 49 -1.14 -3.44 -17.28
CA GLY A 49 -0.73 -2.12 -17.75
C GLY A 49 -0.91 -1.00 -16.72
N LEU A 50 -1.06 -1.36 -15.44
CA LEU A 50 -1.22 -0.44 -14.32
C LEU A 50 0.09 -0.34 -13.52
N GLN A 51 0.22 0.70 -12.69
CA GLN A 51 1.37 0.88 -11.80
C GLN A 51 0.95 0.80 -10.33
N LEU A 52 1.65 0.01 -9.51
CA LEU A 52 1.56 0.15 -8.05
C LEU A 52 2.39 1.37 -7.64
N SER A 53 1.74 2.45 -7.20
CA SER A 53 2.41 3.73 -6.91
C SER A 53 2.25 4.23 -5.48
N VAL A 54 1.32 3.68 -4.72
CA VAL A 54 1.01 4.13 -3.36
C VAL A 54 0.81 2.94 -2.43
N VAL A 55 1.29 3.06 -1.19
CA VAL A 55 0.83 2.23 -0.06
C VAL A 55 -0.05 3.08 0.85
N GLU A 56 -1.18 2.54 1.31
CA GLU A 56 -2.13 3.26 2.17
C GLU A 56 -2.85 2.33 3.15
N GLY A 57 -3.01 2.77 4.40
CA GLY A 57 -3.96 2.19 5.35
C GLY A 57 -3.52 0.86 5.96
N TYR A 58 -4.13 0.52 7.10
CA TYR A 58 -3.76 -0.62 7.95
C TYR A 58 -2.28 -0.65 8.35
N LEU A 59 -1.68 0.52 8.50
CA LEU A 59 -0.27 0.65 8.88
C LEU A 59 -0.05 0.18 10.33
N PRO A 60 1.12 -0.40 10.64
CA PRO A 60 1.47 -0.85 11.99
C PRO A 60 1.88 0.36 12.84
N ILE A 61 0.92 1.18 13.27
CA ILE A 61 1.16 2.46 13.95
C ILE A 61 0.20 2.73 15.12
N GLU A 62 -0.53 1.72 15.63
CA GLU A 62 -1.54 1.95 16.66
C GLU A 62 -0.90 2.25 18.03
N ASN A 63 0.10 1.48 18.43
CA ASN A 63 0.86 1.76 19.65
C ASN A 63 1.65 3.07 19.53
N ILE A 64 2.11 3.44 18.32
CA ILE A 64 2.70 4.76 18.06
C ILE A 64 1.70 5.87 18.33
N LYS A 65 0.45 5.75 17.85
CA LYS A 65 -0.62 6.72 18.13
C LYS A 65 -0.91 6.85 19.62
N LEU A 66 -0.91 5.73 20.33
CA LEU A 66 -1.17 5.67 21.77
C LEU A 66 0.05 6.09 22.62
N GLY A 67 1.22 6.29 22.01
CA GLY A 67 2.45 6.64 22.72
C GLY A 67 3.05 5.51 23.56
N VAL A 68 2.69 4.26 23.26
CA VAL A 68 3.11 3.04 24.00
C VAL A 68 3.88 2.04 23.11
N ASP A 69 4.31 2.45 21.92
CA ASP A 69 5.16 1.62 21.06
C ASP A 69 6.46 1.25 21.80
N ASP A 70 6.77 -0.04 21.84
CA ASP A 70 8.02 -0.60 22.40
C ASP A 70 9.17 -0.59 21.37
N GLY A 71 8.91 -0.03 20.19
CA GLY A 71 9.83 0.08 19.07
C GLY A 71 9.55 -0.94 17.96
N THR A 72 8.59 -1.85 18.15
CA THR A 72 8.22 -2.83 17.12
C THR A 72 7.49 -2.18 15.94
N GLU A 73 6.58 -1.25 16.20
CA GLU A 73 5.83 -0.56 15.15
C GLU A 73 6.72 0.42 14.38
N VAL A 74 7.58 1.18 15.07
CA VAL A 74 8.52 2.07 14.39
C VAL A 74 9.52 1.28 13.52
N ALA A 75 9.92 0.08 13.96
CA ALA A 75 10.75 -0.81 13.16
C ALA A 75 10.00 -1.34 11.93
N ALA A 76 8.73 -1.72 12.10
CA ALA A 76 7.87 -2.17 10.99
C ALA A 76 7.67 -1.07 9.94
N MET A 77 7.40 0.17 10.37
CA MET A 77 7.28 1.33 9.47
C MET A 77 8.57 1.62 8.70
N LYS A 78 9.74 1.55 9.36
CA LYS A 78 11.04 1.70 8.68
C LYS A 78 11.26 0.60 7.66
N THR A 79 10.89 -0.63 7.97
CA THR A 79 10.97 -1.77 7.04
C THR A 79 10.08 -1.55 5.83
N LEU A 80 8.82 -1.14 6.03
CA LEU A 80 7.90 -0.80 4.96
C LEU A 80 8.49 0.27 4.02
N ILE A 81 9.01 1.37 4.56
CA ILE A 81 9.60 2.45 3.75
C ILE A 81 10.78 1.95 2.91
N ARG A 82 11.63 1.06 3.45
CA ARG A 82 12.74 0.46 2.69
C ARG A 82 12.23 -0.45 1.57
N GLN A 83 11.26 -1.33 1.87
CA GLN A 83 10.63 -2.20 0.87
C GLN A 83 9.97 -1.40 -0.26
N MET A 84 9.30 -0.30 0.08
CA MET A 84 8.74 0.63 -0.89
C MET A 84 9.83 1.27 -1.75
N ALA A 85 10.95 1.70 -1.16
CA ALA A 85 12.06 2.28 -1.89
C ALA A 85 12.71 1.28 -2.87
N ASP A 86 12.86 0.01 -2.47
CA ASP A 86 13.42 -1.07 -3.30
C ASP A 86 12.54 -1.38 -4.53
N LEU A 87 11.23 -1.13 -4.44
CA LEU A 87 10.26 -1.33 -5.51
C LEU A 87 9.87 -0.03 -6.23
N ASP A 88 10.55 1.08 -5.95
CA ASP A 88 10.27 2.42 -6.50
C ASP A 88 8.85 2.96 -6.21
N ILE A 89 8.28 2.59 -5.07
CA ILE A 89 6.99 3.08 -4.58
C ILE A 89 7.27 4.30 -3.70
N ARG A 90 6.90 5.50 -4.17
CA ARG A 90 7.38 6.76 -3.57
C ARG A 90 6.35 7.51 -2.74
N LEU A 91 5.14 6.98 -2.59
CA LEU A 91 4.07 7.63 -1.84
C LEU A 91 3.50 6.68 -0.77
N LEU A 92 3.57 7.11 0.48
CA LEU A 92 2.94 6.45 1.62
C LEU A 92 1.83 7.37 2.16
N CYS A 93 0.58 6.95 2.02
CA CYS A 93 -0.57 7.64 2.61
C CYS A 93 -0.83 7.05 4.00
N TYR A 94 -0.96 7.92 5.00
CA TYR A 94 -1.18 7.53 6.39
C TYR A 94 -2.15 8.49 7.07
N ASN A 95 -2.78 8.03 8.14
CA ASN A 95 -3.55 8.86 9.07
C ASN A 95 -3.07 8.62 10.50
N PHE A 96 -3.52 9.46 11.43
CA PHE A 96 -3.19 9.36 12.85
C PHE A 96 -4.46 9.33 13.72
N MET A 97 -5.50 8.66 13.24
CA MET A 97 -6.75 8.44 13.97
C MET A 97 -6.59 7.17 14.83
N ALA A 98 -6.72 7.31 16.15
CA ALA A 98 -6.59 6.18 17.09
C ALA A 98 -7.92 5.42 17.25
N GLY A 99 -7.84 4.10 17.44
CA GLY A 99 -8.99 3.22 17.70
C GLY A 99 -9.85 2.87 16.49
N THR A 100 -10.12 3.81 15.58
CA THR A 100 -10.95 3.58 14.38
C THR A 100 -10.36 4.25 13.13
N ASP A 101 -10.65 3.67 11.97
CA ASP A 101 -10.41 4.29 10.65
C ASP A 101 -11.71 4.86 10.07
N TRP A 102 -11.64 5.45 8.86
CA TRP A 102 -12.81 5.97 8.14
C TRP A 102 -13.70 4.87 7.54
#